data_AF-A0A498LQ38-F1
#
_entry.id   AF-A0A498LQ38-F1
#
_cell.length_a   1.000
_cell.length_b   1.000
_cell.length_c   1.000
_cell.angle_alpha   90.00
_cell.angle_beta   90.00
_cell.angle_gamma   90.00
#
_symmetry.space_group_name_H-M   'P 1'
#
loop_
_entity.id
_entity.type
_entity.pdbx_description
1 polymer ?
#
loop_
_entity_poly.entity_id
_entity_poly.type
_entity_poly.pdbx_seq_one_letter_code
_entity_poly.pdbx_strand_id
1 'polypeptide(L)' 'MERPLSPRESGQFVAERSRDVFVDEDGVKRVAQMIYELRESEEFTASGWKMMNPLAPSPDSDEAINLDFTH' A
#
# COMPACT_ATOMS: atom_id res chain seq x y z
N MET A 1 26.35 3.37 5.09
CA MET A 1 25.18 2.51 4.80
C MET A 1 24.71 2.84 3.40
N GLU A 2 24.32 1.86 2.61
CA GLU A 2 23.65 2.11 1.33
C GLU A 2 22.28 2.74 1.57
N ARG A 3 21.81 3.53 0.61
CA ARG A 3 20.50 4.19 0.69
C ARG A 3 19.41 3.12 0.55
N PRO A 4 18.33 3.16 1.35
CA PRO A 4 17.18 2.28 1.14
C PRO A 4 16.63 2.45 -0.28
N LEU A 5 16.29 1.34 -0.93
CA LEU A 5 15.59 1.36 -2.21
C LEU A 5 14.22 2.02 -2.02
N SER A 6 13.77 2.77 -3.02
CA SER A 6 12.37 3.22 -3.05
C SER A 6 11.41 2.02 -3.11
N PRO A 7 10.12 2.18 -2.79
CA PRO A 7 9.14 1.10 -2.93
C PRO A 7 9.13 0.47 -4.33
N ARG A 8 9.27 1.28 -5.39
CA ARG A 8 9.33 0.80 -6.77
C ARG A 8 10.59 -0.03 -7.04
N GLU A 9 11.76 0.48 -6.65
CA GLU A 9 13.04 -0.22 -6.84
C GLU A 9 13.10 -1.52 -6.02
N SER A 10 12.54 -1.50 -4.80
CA SER A 10 12.43 -2.68 -3.95
C SER A 10 11.56 -3.76 -4.60
N GLY A 11 10.38 -3.39 -5.10
CA GLY A 11 9.49 -4.31 -5.81
C GLY A 11 10.14 -4.92 -7.03
N GLN A 12 10.82 -4.11 -7.85
CA GLN A 12 11.55 -4.57 -9.02
C GLN A 12 12.69 -5.53 -8.62
N PHE A 13 13.48 -5.19 -7.61
CA PHE A 13 14.58 -6.02 -7.12
C PHE A 13 14.10 -7.42 -6.72
N VAL A 14 12.98 -7.50 -5.98
CA VAL A 14 12.38 -8.77 -5.57
C VAL A 14 11.87 -9.55 -6.79
N ALA A 15 11.11 -8.90 -7.68
CA ALA A 15 10.54 -9.57 -8.86
C ALA A 15 11.61 -10.17 -9.79
N GLU A 16 12.76 -9.51 -9.93
CA GLU A 16 13.86 -9.96 -10.80
C GLU A 16 14.75 -11.03 -10.17
N ARG A 17 14.86 -11.08 -8.84
CA ARG A 17 15.88 -11.90 -8.15
C ARG A 17 15.31 -12.99 -7.27
N SER A 18 14.04 -12.90 -6.90
CA SER A 18 13.42 -13.90 -6.04
C SER A 18 13.27 -15.24 -6.76
N ARG A 19 13.55 -16.33 -6.05
CA ARG A 19 13.34 -17.71 -6.52
C ARG A 19 12.08 -18.33 -5.93
N ASP A 20 11.56 -17.77 -4.84
CA ASP A 20 10.49 -18.34 -4.04
C ASP A 20 9.13 -17.66 -4.30
N VAL A 21 9.16 -16.42 -4.79
CA VAL A 21 7.97 -15.64 -5.13
C VAL A 21 8.11 -15.03 -6.51
N PHE A 22 7.03 -15.12 -7.29
CA PHE A 22 6.92 -14.62 -8.65
C PHE A 22 5.70 -13.71 -8.77
N VAL A 23 5.73 -12.83 -9.76
CA VAL A 23 4.60 -11.94 -10.07
C VAL A 23 3.64 -12.68 -11.00
N ASP A 24 2.38 -12.84 -10.59
CA ASP A 24 1.29 -13.27 -11.47
C ASP A 24 0.75 -12.04 -12.22
N GLU A 25 1.16 -11.85 -13.47
CA GLU A 25 0.76 -10.73 -14.33
C GLU A 25 -0.76 -10.62 -14.50
N ASP A 26 -1.47 -11.73 -14.60
CA ASP A 26 -2.93 -11.70 -14.75
C ASP A 26 -3.60 -11.37 -13.43
N GLY A 27 -3.03 -11.83 -12.32
CA GLY A 27 -3.40 -11.40 -10.97
C GLY A 27 -3.24 -9.89 -10.79
N VAL A 28 -2.10 -9.33 -11.20
CA VAL A 28 -1.83 -7.89 -11.16
C VAL A 28 -2.87 -7.10 -11.94
N LYS A 29 -3.18 -7.52 -13.18
CA LYS A 29 -4.20 -6.84 -14.01
C LYS A 29 -5.58 -6.89 -13.37
N ARG A 30 -5.99 -8.03 -12.81
CA ARG A 30 -7.30 -8.15 -12.13
C ARG A 30 -7.37 -7.23 -10.92
N VAL A 31 -6.34 -7.21 -10.08
CA VAL A 31 -6.29 -6.31 -8.92
C VAL A 31 -6.30 -4.84 -9.35
N ALA A 32 -5.52 -4.49 -10.37
CA ALA A 32 -5.50 -3.14 -10.91
C ALA A 32 -6.89 -2.70 -11.42
N GLN A 33 -7.61 -3.60 -12.11
CA GLN A 33 -8.98 -3.35 -12.56
C GLN A 33 -9.94 -3.14 -11.38
N MET A 34 -9.89 -3.99 -10.34
CA MET A 34 -10.73 -3.85 -9.15
C MET A 34 -10.50 -2.50 -8.44
N ILE A 35 -9.23 -2.10 -8.29
CA ILE A 35 -8.90 -0.79 -7.70
C ILE A 35 -9.40 0.34 -8.60
N TYR A 36 -9.25 0.21 -9.91
CA TYR A 36 -9.69 1.24 -10.86
C TYR A 36 -11.22 1.41 -10.88
N GLU A 37 -11.98 0.35 -10.67
CA GLU A 37 -13.44 0.41 -10.52
C GLU A 37 -13.85 1.21 -9.28
N LEU A 38 -13.01 1.22 -8.24
CA LEU A 38 -13.23 1.93 -6.97
C LEU A 38 -12.61 3.33 -6.96
N ARG A 39 -12.05 3.82 -8.07
CA ARG A 39 -11.34 5.11 -8.14
C ARG A 39 -12.20 6.34 -7.79
N GLU A 40 -13.51 6.25 -7.96
CA GLU A 40 -14.48 7.31 -7.63
C GLU A 40 -15.08 7.11 -6.22
N SER A 41 -14.76 6.00 -5.56
CA SER A 41 -15.14 5.76 -4.16
C SER A 41 -14.17 6.48 -3.21
N GLU A 42 -14.66 6.82 -2.02
CA GLU A 42 -13.81 7.39 -0.98
C GLU A 42 -13.00 6.32 -0.24
N GLU A 43 -13.24 5.02 -0.49
CA GLU A 43 -12.68 3.89 0.27
C GLU A 43 -11.16 3.80 0.22
N PHE A 44 -10.54 4.16 -0.92
CA PHE A 44 -9.09 4.13 -1.13
C PHE A 44 -8.42 5.49 -0.92
N THR A 45 -9.13 6.45 -0.33
CA THR A 45 -8.49 7.66 0.20
C THR A 45 -7.87 7.38 1.56
N ALA A 46 -6.91 8.19 2.01
CA ALA A 46 -6.36 8.06 3.35
C ALA A 46 -7.46 8.12 4.43
N SER A 47 -8.45 9.00 4.25
CA SER A 47 -9.59 9.14 5.15
C SER A 47 -10.53 7.93 5.12
N GLY A 48 -10.87 7.43 3.93
CA GLY A 48 -11.71 6.24 3.77
C GLY A 48 -11.06 4.98 4.32
N TRP A 49 -9.76 4.80 4.10
CA TRP A 49 -9.00 3.71 4.71
C TRP A 49 -9.03 3.80 6.25
N LYS A 50 -8.81 4.99 6.83
CA LYS A 50 -8.88 5.20 8.29
C LYS A 50 -10.28 4.87 8.83
N MET A 51 -11.35 5.20 8.10
CA MET A 51 -12.73 4.91 8.51
C MET A 51 -13.07 3.42 8.45
N MET A 52 -12.55 2.69 7.46
CA MET A 52 -12.86 1.28 7.23
C MET A 52 -11.95 0.31 7.99
N ASN A 53 -10.77 0.75 8.42
CA ASN A 53 -9.79 -0.11 9.09
C ASN A 53 -10.00 -0.10 10.62
N PRO A 54 -10.42 -1.23 11.23
CA PRO A 54 -10.60 -1.30 12.69
C PRO A 54 -9.28 -1.18 13.48
N LEU A 55 -8.13 -1.28 12.81
CA LEU A 55 -6.80 -1.05 13.39
C LEU A 55 -6.31 0.39 13.20
N ALA A 56 -7.09 1.26 12.54
CA ALA A 56 -6.75 2.66 12.46
C ALA A 56 -6.87 3.28 13.87
N PRO A 57 -5.83 3.96 14.36
CA PRO A 57 -5.90 4.62 15.65
C PRO A 57 -6.93 5.75 15.63
N SER A 58 -7.51 6.03 16.80
CA SER A 58 -8.46 7.13 16.95
C SER A 58 -7.79 8.46 16.54
N PRO A 59 -8.48 9.36 15.83
CA PRO A 59 -7.93 10.66 15.43
C PRO A 59 -7.36 11.47 16.60
N ASP A 60 -7.89 11.26 17.81
CA ASP A 60 -7.51 11.98 19.02
C ASP A 60 -6.43 11.27 19.85
N SER A 61 -5.79 10.23 19.30
CA SER A 61 -4.76 9.43 19.99
C SER A 61 -3.34 9.82 19.58
N ASP A 62 -2.38 9.65 20.50
CA ASP A 62 -0.96 9.88 20.22
C ASP A 62 -0.44 8.92 19.14
N GLU A 63 -1.05 7.74 18.98
CA GLU A 63 -0.76 6.79 17.91
C GLU A 63 -1.13 7.33 16.51
N ALA A 64 -2.16 8.17 16.39
CA ALA A 64 -2.54 8.78 15.12
C ALA A 64 -1.50 9.79 14.63
N ILE A 65 -0.85 10.51 15.55
CA ILE A 65 0.23 11.47 15.25
C ILE A 65 1.43 10.73 14.65
N ASN A 66 1.76 9.54 15.15
CA ASN A 66 2.91 8.77 14.67
C ASN A 66 2.72 8.16 13.27
N LEU A 67 1.47 7.85 12.88
CA LEU A 67 1.19 7.29 11.54
C LEU A 67 1.28 8.31 10.42
N ASP A 68 0.97 9.58 10.68
CA ASP A 68 1.03 10.64 9.66
C ASP A 68 2.49 11.03 9.31
N PHE A 69 3.48 10.71 10.15
CA PHE A 69 4.91 10.94 9.86
C PHE A 69 5.53 9.94 8.85
N THR A 70 4.76 8.98 8.34
CA THR A 70 5.21 7.97 7.37
C THR A 70 4.91 8.33 5.89
N HIS A 71 4.52 9.56 5.59
CA HIS A 71 4.34 10.07 4.23
C HIS A 71 5.40 11.09 3.80
#